data_AF-A0A7C4VUW9-F1
#
_entry.id   AF-A0A7C4VUW9-F1
#
_cell.length_a   1.000
_cell.length_b   1.000
_cell.length_c   1.000
_cell.angle_alpha   90.00
_cell.angle_beta   90.00
_cell.angle_gamma   90.00
#
_symmetry.space_group_name_H-M   'P 1'
#
loop_
_entity.id
_entity.type
_entity.pdbx_description
1 polymer ?
#
loop_
_entity_poly.entity_id
_entity_poly.type
_entity_poly.pdbx_seq_one_letter_code
_entity_poly.pdbx_strand_id
1 'polypeptide(L)'
;MAIREGRWDCTFCGTTGILGRHTTCTGCGRSRPEGVKFYLVENEVEVTDQKLLTLAEADADWICQYCDSSNRAGQTSCQHCSAPRDADTPTQLVTEYEEDQAPEYGDNTRPEPVVEAQPKPKSKWKPLLGCLGAVAAVLLLLCGVMSYISFKTYEVELTVTGVAWERTIPIEAYRTVEEGDWAIPAGGRELASEQKIHHYDEVVDHYETKTREVCEDKQVGTETYTCGKIDKGNGFFTDKQCTRPVYREECHNETYQDPVYRDEPVYQTWYTYEIEKWVLDRTEKASGQDHNAHWPEYTLAENERVGQRTEKYEVHFVDQEGQRYTEAFDYERWQTYQAEGRYLAYVDFFGEVTEIEPGG
;
A
#
# COMPACT_ATOMS: atom_id res chain seq x y z
N MET A 1 -13.33 16.92 -40.96
CA MET A 1 -12.16 17.24 -40.12
C MET A 1 -12.04 18.74 -40.10
N ALA A 2 -12.04 19.37 -38.92
CA ALA A 2 -11.89 20.82 -38.85
C ALA A 2 -10.44 21.20 -39.16
N ILE A 3 -10.25 22.34 -39.83
CA ILE A 3 -8.94 22.93 -40.12
C ILE A 3 -8.78 24.20 -39.30
N ARG A 4 -7.62 24.39 -38.66
CA ARG A 4 -7.29 25.58 -37.88
C ARG A 4 -5.99 26.19 -38.38
N GLU A 5 -5.91 27.51 -38.36
CA GLU A 5 -4.67 28.21 -38.70
C GLU A 5 -3.75 28.27 -37.49
N GLY A 6 -2.55 27.73 -37.64
CA GLY A 6 -1.51 27.83 -36.63
C GLY A 6 -0.83 29.19 -36.60
N ARG A 7 0.07 29.34 -35.64
CA ARG A 7 0.96 30.48 -35.50
C ARG A 7 2.40 30.01 -35.45
N TRP A 8 3.32 30.94 -35.69
CA TRP A 8 4.75 30.72 -35.49
C TRP A 8 5.41 31.98 -34.95
N ASP A 9 6.56 31.79 -34.32
CA ASP A 9 7.35 32.87 -33.73
C ASP A 9 8.63 33.09 -34.53
N CYS A 10 8.98 34.35 -34.78
CA CYS A 10 10.22 34.73 -35.45
C CYS A 10 11.38 34.73 -34.46
N THR A 11 12.21 33.69 -34.50
CA THR A 11 13.40 33.55 -33.64
C THR A 11 14.48 34.62 -33.88
N PHE A 12 14.43 35.33 -35.01
CA PHE A 12 15.40 36.38 -35.34
C PHE A 12 15.13 37.71 -34.65
N CYS A 13 13.88 38.21 -34.70
CA CYS A 13 13.52 39.52 -34.13
C CYS A 13 12.58 39.44 -32.92
N GLY A 14 12.16 38.23 -32.53
CA GLY A 14 11.28 38.02 -31.38
C GLY A 14 9.80 38.31 -31.65
N THR A 15 9.38 38.62 -32.88
CA THR A 15 7.95 38.81 -33.19
C THR A 15 7.21 37.49 -33.00
N THR A 16 6.15 37.50 -32.20
CA THR A 16 5.37 36.30 -31.84
C THR A 16 4.01 36.26 -32.51
N GLY A 17 3.38 35.09 -32.55
CA GLY A 17 1.98 34.95 -32.96
C GLY A 17 1.71 35.22 -34.44
N ILE A 18 2.74 35.09 -35.28
CA ILE A 18 2.63 35.33 -36.73
C ILE A 18 1.73 34.24 -37.31
N LEU A 19 0.67 34.64 -38.01
CA LEU A 19 -0.28 33.71 -38.61
C LEU A 19 0.42 32.76 -39.59
N GLY A 20 0.02 31.48 -39.58
CA GLY A 20 0.55 30.42 -40.43
C GLY A 20 0.49 30.74 -41.93
N ARG A 21 -0.51 31.54 -42.37
CA ARG A 21 -0.61 32.06 -43.74
C ARG A 21 0.56 32.96 -44.17
N HIS A 22 1.38 33.47 -43.25
CA HIS A 22 2.55 34.28 -43.57
C HIS A 22 3.84 33.45 -43.53
N THR A 23 4.51 33.33 -44.69
CA THR A 23 5.86 32.71 -44.83
C THR A 23 6.99 33.70 -44.55
N THR A 24 6.65 34.92 -44.14
CA THR A 24 7.57 36.02 -43.84
C THR A 24 7.13 36.70 -42.55
N CYS A 25 8.09 37.03 -41.69
CA CYS A 25 7.86 37.74 -40.45
C CYS A 25 7.30 39.14 -40.71
N THR A 26 6.17 39.46 -40.10
CA THR A 26 5.51 40.77 -40.21
C THR A 26 6.30 41.91 -39.54
N GLY A 27 7.17 41.61 -38.58
CA GLY A 27 8.03 42.59 -37.90
C GLY A 27 9.31 42.95 -38.67
N CYS A 28 10.12 41.96 -39.05
CA CYS A 28 11.45 42.20 -39.66
C CYS A 28 11.58 41.81 -41.14
N GLY A 29 10.55 41.22 -41.75
CA GLY A 29 10.59 40.81 -43.15
C GLY A 29 11.43 39.56 -43.44
N ARG A 30 12.01 38.91 -42.43
CA ARG A 30 12.75 37.66 -42.62
C ARG A 30 11.80 36.51 -42.94
N SER A 31 12.20 35.62 -43.85
CA SER A 31 11.43 34.41 -44.14
C SER A 31 11.33 33.50 -42.92
N ARG A 32 10.23 32.77 -42.82
CA ARG A 32 10.04 31.71 -41.84
C ARG A 32 11.10 30.60 -42.04
N PRO A 33 11.82 30.21 -40.99
CA PRO A 33 12.92 29.26 -41.11
C PRO A 33 12.44 27.81 -41.33
N GLU A 34 13.35 26.94 -41.76
CA GLU A 34 13.19 25.48 -41.67
C GLU A 34 13.02 25.05 -40.20
N GLY A 35 12.21 24.01 -39.97
CA GLY A 35 11.99 23.45 -38.63
C GLY A 35 11.23 24.40 -37.72
N VAL A 36 10.49 25.36 -38.30
CA VAL A 36 9.67 26.29 -37.53
C VAL A 36 8.64 25.53 -36.69
N LYS A 37 8.57 25.87 -35.41
CA LYS A 37 7.55 25.33 -34.52
C LYS A 37 6.22 26.04 -34.76
N PHE A 38 5.30 25.38 -35.45
CA PHE A 38 3.91 25.84 -35.47
C PHE A 38 3.20 25.49 -34.18
N TYR A 39 2.25 26.32 -33.79
CA TYR A 39 1.45 26.11 -32.60
C TYR A 39 0.01 26.61 -32.79
N LEU A 40 -0.93 26.01 -32.06
CA LEU A 40 -2.33 26.42 -32.03
C LEU A 40 -2.61 27.17 -30.73
N VAL A 41 -3.16 28.37 -30.81
CA VAL A 41 -3.65 29.05 -29.60
C VAL A 41 -4.96 28.42 -29.14
N GLU A 42 -5.19 28.42 -27.84
CA GLU A 42 -6.45 27.93 -27.27
C GLU A 42 -7.65 28.64 -27.91
N ASN A 43 -8.72 27.89 -28.19
CA ASN A 43 -9.95 28.40 -28.81
C ASN A 43 -9.78 29.03 -30.21
N GLU A 44 -8.72 28.69 -30.95
CA GLU A 44 -8.58 29.11 -32.35
C GLU A 44 -9.75 28.60 -33.21
N VAL A 45 -10.29 29.51 -34.03
CA VAL A 45 -11.53 29.29 -34.78
C VAL A 45 -11.24 28.42 -36.00
N GLU A 46 -12.22 27.60 -36.38
CA GLU A 46 -12.14 26.83 -37.62
C GLU A 46 -12.05 27.76 -38.85
N VAL A 47 -11.14 27.42 -39.75
CA VAL A 47 -10.94 28.12 -41.00
C VAL A 47 -12.14 27.84 -41.91
N THR A 48 -12.91 28.89 -42.22
CA THR A 48 -14.08 28.82 -43.12
C THR A 48 -13.86 29.55 -44.45
N ASP A 49 -12.83 30.40 -44.52
CA ASP A 49 -12.49 31.14 -45.75
C ASP A 49 -11.91 30.19 -46.81
N GLN A 50 -12.48 30.19 -48.01
CA GLN A 50 -12.12 29.25 -49.08
C GLN A 50 -10.65 29.39 -49.53
N LYS A 51 -10.06 30.59 -49.48
CA LYS A 51 -8.65 30.79 -49.88
C LYS A 51 -7.72 30.20 -48.83
N LEU A 52 -8.06 30.35 -47.55
CA LEU A 52 -7.32 29.73 -46.45
C LEU A 52 -7.48 28.22 -46.44
N LEU A 53 -8.67 27.69 -46.73
CA LEU A 53 -8.87 26.25 -46.92
C LEU A 53 -7.99 25.70 -48.04
N THR A 54 -7.93 26.40 -49.18
CA THR A 54 -7.05 26.02 -50.30
C THR A 54 -5.58 26.02 -49.90
N LEU A 55 -5.14 27.03 -49.12
CA LEU A 55 -3.77 27.07 -48.60
C LEU A 55 -3.50 25.95 -47.59
N ALA A 56 -4.46 25.66 -46.72
CA ALA A 56 -4.36 24.61 -45.73
C ALA A 56 -4.32 23.22 -46.36
N GLU A 57 -5.12 22.98 -47.41
CA GLU A 57 -5.19 21.72 -48.14
C GLU A 57 -3.94 21.42 -48.96
N ALA A 58 -3.20 22.45 -49.37
CA ALA A 58 -1.91 22.31 -50.04
C ALA A 58 -0.89 21.53 -49.19
N ASP A 59 0.13 20.99 -49.85
CA ASP A 59 1.22 20.26 -49.18
C ASP A 59 2.02 21.17 -48.23
N ALA A 60 2.94 20.56 -47.48
CA ALA A 60 3.86 21.29 -46.62
C ALA A 60 4.69 22.32 -47.41
N ASP A 61 5.01 23.42 -46.76
CA ASP A 61 5.79 24.48 -47.38
C ASP A 61 7.23 23.98 -47.64
N TRP A 62 7.76 24.25 -48.84
CA TRP A 62 9.11 23.81 -49.22
C TRP A 62 10.17 24.81 -48.77
N ILE A 63 11.38 24.33 -48.50
CA ILE A 63 12.53 25.10 -48.03
C ILE A 63 13.51 25.30 -49.17
N CYS A 64 13.83 26.55 -49.47
CA CYS A 64 14.77 26.86 -50.55
C CYS A 64 16.19 26.44 -50.18
N GLN A 65 16.79 25.50 -50.92
CA GLN A 65 18.16 25.02 -50.69
C GLN A 65 19.26 26.08 -50.89
N TYR A 66 18.92 27.25 -51.44
CA TYR A 66 19.88 28.32 -51.74
C TYR A 66 19.89 29.44 -50.69
N CYS A 67 18.78 29.65 -49.99
CA CYS A 67 18.64 30.75 -49.02
C CYS A 67 17.76 30.43 -47.81
N ASP A 68 17.42 29.16 -47.60
CA ASP A 68 16.68 28.60 -46.45
C ASP A 68 15.30 29.23 -46.19
N SER A 69 14.74 29.92 -47.18
CA SER A 69 13.42 30.54 -47.06
C SER A 69 12.31 29.50 -47.23
N SER A 70 11.31 29.53 -46.37
CA SER A 70 10.07 28.77 -46.55
C SER A 70 9.19 29.39 -47.64
N ASN A 71 8.70 28.54 -48.54
CA ASN A 71 7.89 28.89 -49.70
C ASN A 71 6.65 28.01 -49.75
N ARG A 72 5.56 28.52 -50.33
CA ARG A 72 4.30 27.77 -50.41
C ARG A 72 4.42 26.56 -51.32
N ALA A 73 3.76 25.45 -50.96
CA ALA A 73 3.74 24.24 -51.78
C ALA A 73 3.35 24.47 -53.25
N GLY A 74 2.49 25.45 -53.55
CA GLY A 74 2.11 25.79 -54.92
C GLY A 74 3.14 26.63 -55.71
N GLN A 75 4.20 27.15 -55.07
CA GLN A 75 5.22 27.96 -55.72
C GLN A 75 6.30 27.09 -56.37
N THR A 76 6.69 27.44 -57.60
CA THR A 76 7.74 26.76 -58.38
C THR A 76 9.09 27.47 -58.34
N SER A 77 9.15 28.67 -57.74
CA SER A 77 10.36 29.46 -57.56
C SER A 77 10.33 30.18 -56.22
N CYS A 78 11.51 30.39 -55.63
CA CYS A 78 11.66 30.99 -54.32
C CYS A 78 11.25 32.46 -54.34
N GLN A 79 10.34 32.87 -53.46
CA GLN A 79 9.85 34.24 -53.36
C GLN A 79 10.93 35.26 -52.94
N HIS A 80 12.04 34.82 -52.34
CA HIS A 80 13.13 35.68 -51.87
C HIS A 80 14.32 35.77 -52.84
N CYS A 81 14.91 34.64 -53.25
CA CYS A 81 16.09 34.60 -54.13
C CYS A 81 15.80 34.21 -55.59
N SER A 82 14.54 33.92 -55.94
CA SER A 82 14.10 33.47 -57.29
C SER A 82 14.68 32.13 -57.77
N ALA A 83 15.40 31.38 -56.93
CA ALA A 83 15.87 30.05 -57.27
C ALA A 83 14.70 29.10 -57.58
N PRO A 84 14.83 28.20 -58.58
CA PRO A 84 13.78 27.25 -58.91
C PRO A 84 13.57 26.22 -57.78
N ARG A 85 12.38 25.61 -57.74
CA ARG A 85 12.09 24.44 -56.90
C ARG A 85 12.41 23.17 -57.68
N ASP A 86 13.22 22.31 -57.09
CA ASP A 86 13.53 20.97 -57.60
C ASP A 86 12.63 19.90 -56.96
N ALA A 87 12.56 18.71 -57.56
CA ALA A 87 11.72 17.61 -57.07
C ALA A 87 12.09 17.15 -55.64
N ASP A 88 13.39 17.18 -55.31
CA ASP A 88 13.93 16.74 -54.02
C ASP A 88 14.12 17.91 -53.03
N THR A 89 13.40 19.02 -53.25
CA THR A 89 13.46 20.16 -52.34
C THR A 89 12.86 19.78 -50.98
N PRO A 90 13.59 19.98 -49.85
CA PRO A 90 13.06 19.66 -48.52
C PRO A 90 11.79 20.47 -48.22
N THR A 91 10.95 19.94 -47.34
CA THR A 91 9.73 20.61 -46.86
C THR A 91 9.75 20.72 -45.35
N GLN A 92 8.92 21.62 -44.82
CA GLN A 92 8.56 21.60 -43.41
C GLN A 92 7.97 20.22 -43.05
N LEU A 93 8.19 19.82 -41.80
CA LEU A 93 7.74 18.52 -41.31
C LEU A 93 6.22 18.50 -41.12
N VAL A 94 5.57 17.45 -41.63
CA VAL A 94 4.18 17.12 -41.27
C VAL A 94 4.23 16.27 -40.00
N THR A 95 3.58 16.71 -38.94
CA THR A 95 3.67 16.06 -37.62
C THR A 95 2.28 15.72 -37.09
N GLU A 96 2.09 14.48 -36.66
CA GLU A 96 0.89 14.06 -35.94
C GLU A 96 1.10 14.19 -34.43
N TYR A 97 0.10 14.76 -33.77
CA TYR A 97 0.04 14.92 -32.32
C TYR A 97 -1.19 14.20 -31.78
N GLU A 98 -1.06 13.56 -30.63
CA GLU A 98 -2.21 13.13 -29.83
C GLU A 98 -2.96 14.37 -29.27
N GLU A 99 -4.19 14.18 -28.75
CA GLU A 99 -5.13 15.25 -28.41
C GLU A 99 -4.54 16.40 -27.57
N ASP A 100 -3.66 16.10 -26.63
CA ASP A 100 -3.05 17.02 -25.67
C ASP A 100 -1.58 17.36 -25.97
N GLN A 101 -1.05 16.91 -27.12
CA GLN A 101 0.38 17.06 -27.45
C GLN A 101 0.66 18.15 -28.49
N ALA A 102 -0.37 18.66 -29.15
CA ALA A 102 -0.20 19.72 -30.13
C ALA A 102 0.39 20.97 -29.45
N PRO A 103 1.42 21.62 -30.02
CA PRO A 103 2.03 22.77 -29.36
C PRO A 103 1.06 23.94 -29.20
N GLU A 104 0.97 24.51 -28.00
CA GLU A 104 0.14 25.69 -27.72
C GLU A 104 0.91 27.02 -27.80
N TYR A 105 2.24 26.93 -27.83
CA TYR A 105 3.15 28.08 -27.85
C TYR A 105 4.35 27.81 -28.75
N GLY A 106 4.83 28.88 -29.39
CA GLY A 106 6.02 28.89 -30.22
C GLY A 106 7.31 29.04 -29.41
N ASP A 107 8.44 29.14 -30.11
CA ASP A 107 9.77 29.15 -29.49
C ASP A 107 10.03 30.37 -28.62
N ASN A 108 9.40 31.51 -28.93
CA ASN A 108 9.57 32.76 -28.19
C ASN A 108 8.44 33.02 -27.18
N THR A 109 7.38 32.22 -27.23
CA THR A 109 6.19 32.35 -26.37
C THR A 109 6.10 31.25 -25.32
N ARG A 110 7.16 30.46 -25.12
CA ARG A 110 7.23 29.52 -23.99
C ARG A 110 6.88 30.28 -22.72
N PRO A 111 5.76 29.95 -22.03
CA PRO A 111 5.58 30.48 -20.68
C PRO A 111 6.84 30.10 -19.94
N GLU A 112 7.48 31.05 -19.24
CA GLU A 112 8.60 30.74 -18.35
C GLU A 112 8.24 29.43 -17.66
N PRO A 113 9.14 28.42 -17.62
CA PRO A 113 8.84 27.23 -16.87
C PRO A 113 8.37 27.76 -15.54
N VAL A 114 7.10 27.51 -15.22
CA VAL A 114 6.61 27.71 -13.88
C VAL A 114 7.57 26.82 -13.13
N VAL A 115 8.59 27.43 -12.51
CA VAL A 115 9.41 26.76 -11.54
C VAL A 115 8.34 26.23 -10.64
N GLU A 116 8.05 24.93 -10.73
CA GLU A 116 7.17 24.28 -9.79
C GLU A 116 7.76 24.71 -8.48
N ALA A 117 7.07 25.62 -7.81
CA ALA A 117 7.55 26.15 -6.57
C ALA A 117 7.65 24.90 -5.72
N GLN A 118 8.90 24.49 -5.46
CA GLN A 118 9.29 23.45 -4.51
C GLN A 118 8.21 23.44 -3.44
N PRO A 119 7.49 22.32 -3.20
CA PRO A 119 6.30 22.33 -2.37
C PRO A 119 6.67 22.91 -1.01
N LYS A 120 6.37 24.20 -0.82
CA LYS A 120 6.47 24.84 0.48
C LYS A 120 5.49 24.07 1.35
N PRO A 121 5.91 23.61 2.55
CA PRO A 121 5.06 22.81 3.40
C PRO A 121 3.72 23.52 3.56
N LYS A 122 2.65 22.88 3.07
CA LYS A 122 1.29 23.40 3.10
C LYS A 122 0.84 23.43 4.56
N SER A 123 1.13 24.54 5.23
CA SER A 123 0.33 25.02 6.35
C SER A 123 -1.07 25.29 5.82
N LYS A 124 -2.03 24.45 6.22
CA LYS A 124 -3.46 24.69 6.00
C LYS A 124 -4.13 24.85 7.35
N TRP A 125 -4.69 26.04 7.56
CA TRP A 125 -6.02 26.30 8.12
C TRP A 125 -6.40 27.69 7.62
N LYS A 126 -7.64 27.98 7.20
CA LYS A 126 -8.88 27.97 8.00
C LYS A 126 -10.13 27.74 7.10
N PRO A 127 -11.37 27.86 7.61
CA PRO A 127 -12.08 26.81 8.32
C PRO A 127 -13.43 26.49 7.64
N LEU A 128 -14.17 25.60 8.29
CA LEU A 128 -15.64 25.43 8.30
C LEU A 128 -16.17 24.12 7.68
N LEU A 129 -16.98 23.45 8.52
CA LEU A 129 -17.68 22.17 8.40
C LEU A 129 -16.87 20.89 8.67
N GLY A 130 -16.89 20.46 9.94
CA GLY A 130 -16.42 19.15 10.34
C GLY A 130 -16.50 18.93 11.85
N CYS A 131 -17.70 18.96 12.44
CA CYS A 131 -17.89 18.61 13.86
C CYS A 131 -17.68 17.11 14.17
N LEU A 132 -17.21 16.29 13.20
CA LEU A 132 -16.91 14.86 13.37
C LEU A 132 -15.46 14.48 13.03
N GLY A 133 -14.80 15.13 12.06
CA GLY A 133 -13.40 14.83 11.69
C GLY A 133 -12.35 15.44 12.64
N ALA A 134 -12.66 16.58 13.25
CA ALA A 134 -11.77 17.20 14.25
C ALA A 134 -11.68 16.36 15.54
N VAL A 135 -12.77 15.69 15.92
CA VAL A 135 -12.79 14.78 17.08
C VAL A 135 -11.92 13.56 16.81
N ALA A 136 -11.99 12.95 15.61
CA ALA A 136 -11.17 11.79 15.26
C ALA A 136 -9.66 12.12 15.16
N ALA A 137 -9.29 13.28 14.61
CA ALA A 137 -7.90 13.72 14.56
C ALA A 137 -7.33 14.06 15.94
N VAL A 138 -8.14 14.69 16.81
CA VAL A 138 -7.79 14.93 18.21
C VAL A 138 -7.68 13.62 18.98
N LEU A 139 -8.58 12.65 18.75
CA LEU A 139 -8.50 11.33 19.35
C LEU A 139 -7.26 10.56 18.89
N LEU A 140 -6.87 10.61 17.61
CA LEU A 140 -5.64 9.97 17.13
C LEU A 140 -4.37 10.63 17.69
N LEU A 141 -4.35 11.96 17.80
CA LEU A 141 -3.26 12.67 18.47
C LEU A 141 -3.23 12.35 19.96
N LEU A 142 -4.38 12.30 20.63
CA LEU A 142 -4.48 11.89 22.02
C LEU A 142 -4.07 10.43 22.21
N CYS A 143 -4.45 9.51 21.34
CA CYS A 143 -4.00 8.12 21.37
C CYS A 143 -2.49 8.00 21.12
N GLY A 144 -1.94 8.79 20.19
CA GLY A 144 -0.49 8.83 19.93
C GLY A 144 0.30 9.41 21.10
N VAL A 145 -0.19 10.48 21.73
CA VAL A 145 0.41 11.08 22.92
C VAL A 145 0.25 10.16 24.14
N MET A 146 -0.93 9.57 24.34
CA MET A 146 -1.17 8.58 25.39
C MET A 146 -0.28 7.37 25.19
N SER A 147 -0.13 6.85 23.97
CA SER A 147 0.79 5.76 23.66
C SER A 147 2.25 6.15 23.94
N TYR A 148 2.69 7.34 23.53
CA TYR A 148 4.04 7.82 23.83
C TYR A 148 4.31 7.97 25.33
N ILE A 149 3.32 8.46 26.09
CA ILE A 149 3.40 8.56 27.55
C ILE A 149 3.39 7.16 28.18
N SER A 150 2.57 6.24 27.67
CA SER A 150 2.51 4.86 28.16
C SER A 150 3.80 4.08 27.95
N PHE A 151 4.61 4.42 26.93
CA PHE A 151 5.93 3.81 26.68
C PHE A 151 7.11 4.57 27.30
N LYS A 152 6.87 5.68 28.01
CA LYS A 152 7.94 6.33 28.79
C LYS A 152 8.07 5.64 30.13
N THR A 153 9.27 5.18 30.42
CA THR A 153 9.66 4.77 31.76
C THR A 153 10.26 5.96 32.52
N TYR A 154 10.08 5.98 33.83
CA TYR A 154 10.71 6.95 34.72
C TYR A 154 11.58 6.22 35.75
N GLU A 155 12.63 6.91 36.19
CA GLU A 155 13.60 6.39 37.14
C GLU A 155 13.05 6.49 38.56
N VAL A 156 13.03 5.37 39.26
CA VAL A 156 12.64 5.26 40.67
C VAL A 156 13.77 4.61 41.44
N GLU A 157 14.18 5.24 42.54
CA GLU A 157 15.10 4.62 43.48
C GLU A 157 14.33 3.59 44.34
N LEU A 158 14.73 2.33 44.21
CA LEU A 158 14.17 1.21 44.94
C LEU A 158 15.14 0.75 46.03
N THR A 159 14.61 0.50 47.22
CA THR A 159 15.33 -0.13 48.33
C THR A 159 14.84 -1.56 48.52
N VAL A 160 15.77 -2.52 48.58
CA VAL A 160 15.44 -3.92 48.86
C VAL A 160 14.97 -4.06 50.31
N THR A 161 13.73 -4.49 50.48
CA THR A 161 13.12 -4.76 51.79
C THR A 161 13.27 -6.21 52.21
N GLY A 162 13.41 -7.12 51.25
CA GLY A 162 13.53 -8.54 51.50
C GLY A 162 13.61 -9.33 50.20
N VAL A 163 13.93 -10.60 50.35
CA VAL A 163 13.97 -11.57 49.27
C VAL A 163 13.07 -12.73 49.64
N ALA A 164 12.48 -13.38 48.65
CA ALA A 164 11.72 -14.61 48.83
C ALA A 164 12.10 -15.62 47.76
N TRP A 165 12.01 -16.90 48.09
CA TRP A 165 12.25 -17.97 47.13
C TRP A 165 11.26 -19.09 47.35
N GLU A 166 10.94 -19.80 46.27
CA GLU A 166 10.10 -20.97 46.27
C GLU A 166 10.64 -21.99 45.27
N ARG A 167 10.83 -23.22 45.73
CA ARG A 167 11.26 -24.37 44.92
C ARG A 167 10.29 -25.51 45.10
N THR A 168 9.80 -26.05 43.99
CA THR A 168 8.82 -27.13 43.97
C THR A 168 9.33 -28.34 43.19
N ILE A 169 9.06 -29.52 43.75
CA ILE A 169 9.39 -30.80 43.15
C ILE A 169 8.09 -31.60 43.03
N PRO A 170 7.53 -31.75 41.82
CA PRO A 170 6.45 -32.70 41.61
C PRO A 170 7.00 -34.12 41.76
N ILE A 171 6.32 -34.93 42.57
CA ILE A 171 6.55 -36.36 42.69
C ILE A 171 5.41 -37.04 41.95
N GLU A 172 5.79 -37.83 40.95
CA GLU A 172 4.87 -38.61 40.15
C GLU A 172 4.89 -40.06 40.63
N ALA A 173 3.72 -40.69 40.72
CA ALA A 173 3.60 -42.12 41.00
C ALA A 173 3.21 -42.86 39.73
N TYR A 174 3.79 -44.04 39.53
CA TYR A 174 3.39 -44.96 38.47
C TYR A 174 2.10 -45.64 38.91
N ARG A 175 0.99 -45.34 38.20
CA ARG A 175 -0.35 -45.82 38.51
C ARG A 175 -1.06 -46.28 37.25
N THR A 176 -1.93 -47.27 37.43
CA THR A 176 -2.94 -47.64 36.45
C THR A 176 -4.05 -46.59 36.45
N VAL A 177 -4.32 -45.98 35.30
CA VAL A 177 -5.43 -45.05 35.11
C VAL A 177 -6.37 -45.56 34.04
N GLU A 178 -7.64 -45.16 34.11
CA GLU A 178 -8.64 -45.41 33.08
C GLU A 178 -8.79 -44.18 32.19
N GLU A 179 -8.67 -44.38 30.87
CA GLU A 179 -8.80 -43.33 29.85
C GLU A 179 -9.65 -43.84 28.68
N GLY A 180 -10.05 -42.93 27.79
CA GLY A 180 -10.75 -43.30 26.57
C GLY A 180 -10.24 -42.54 25.36
N ASP A 181 -10.13 -43.23 24.24
CA ASP A 181 -9.69 -42.66 22.95
C ASP A 181 -10.16 -43.54 21.77
N TRP A 182 -10.01 -43.05 20.54
CA TRP A 182 -10.34 -43.78 19.30
C TRP A 182 -9.36 -44.91 18.98
N ALA A 183 -8.23 -44.98 19.69
CA ALA A 183 -7.24 -46.04 19.59
C ALA A 183 -6.58 -46.29 20.95
N ILE A 184 -6.25 -47.54 21.23
CA ILE A 184 -5.55 -47.92 22.46
C ILE A 184 -4.04 -47.72 22.26
N PRO A 185 -3.36 -46.89 23.08
CA PRO A 185 -1.92 -46.69 23.01
C PRO A 185 -1.14 -47.96 23.43
N ALA A 186 0.13 -48.03 23.05
CA ALA A 186 0.99 -49.15 23.42
C ALA A 186 1.08 -49.30 24.95
N GLY A 187 0.80 -50.50 25.46
CA GLY A 187 0.76 -50.79 26.90
C GLY A 187 -0.62 -50.62 27.55
N GLY A 188 -1.62 -50.09 26.82
CA GLY A 188 -3.01 -50.05 27.28
C GLY A 188 -3.71 -51.41 27.18
N ARG A 189 -4.63 -51.68 28.11
CA ARG A 189 -5.51 -52.86 28.12
C ARG A 189 -6.95 -52.41 27.97
N GLU A 190 -7.65 -52.91 26.96
CA GLU A 190 -9.07 -52.60 26.73
C GLU A 190 -9.93 -53.02 27.92
N LEU A 191 -10.79 -52.11 28.38
CA LEU A 191 -11.83 -52.37 29.37
C LEU A 191 -13.21 -52.50 28.70
N ALA A 192 -13.51 -51.59 27.77
CA ALA A 192 -14.75 -51.57 27.00
C ALA A 192 -14.55 -50.88 25.65
N SER A 193 -15.44 -51.18 24.70
CA SER A 193 -15.51 -50.47 23.43
C SER A 193 -16.96 -50.23 23.00
N GLU A 194 -17.21 -49.09 22.38
CA GLU A 194 -18.54 -48.69 21.88
C GLU A 194 -18.43 -47.88 20.58
N GLN A 195 -19.49 -47.86 19.77
CA GLN A 195 -19.53 -46.99 18.58
C GLN A 195 -19.92 -45.58 18.99
N LYS A 196 -19.06 -44.61 18.68
CA LYS A 196 -19.34 -43.17 18.87
C LYS A 196 -19.15 -42.41 17.55
N ILE A 197 -19.81 -41.28 17.45
CA ILE A 197 -19.62 -40.34 16.33
C ILE A 197 -18.21 -39.77 16.46
N HIS A 198 -17.36 -40.05 15.47
CA HIS A 198 -15.99 -39.56 15.41
C HIS A 198 -15.93 -38.18 14.75
N HIS A 199 -16.63 -38.02 13.64
CA HIS A 199 -16.78 -36.76 12.91
C HIS A 199 -18.03 -36.82 12.03
N TYR A 200 -18.28 -35.73 11.30
CA TYR A 200 -19.33 -35.64 10.29
C TYR A 200 -18.69 -35.37 8.93
N ASP A 201 -19.18 -36.06 7.90
CA ASP A 201 -18.84 -35.80 6.51
C ASP A 201 -19.94 -34.92 5.88
N GLU A 202 -19.55 -33.84 5.21
CA GLU A 202 -20.47 -33.05 4.40
C GLU A 202 -20.74 -33.77 3.08
N VAL A 203 -21.97 -34.22 2.89
CA VAL A 203 -22.41 -34.88 1.67
C VAL A 203 -23.49 -34.06 0.96
N VAL A 204 -23.48 -34.07 -0.38
CA VAL A 204 -24.52 -33.41 -1.16
C VAL A 204 -25.85 -34.13 -0.92
N ASP A 205 -26.81 -33.43 -0.34
CA ASP A 205 -28.16 -33.96 -0.08
C ASP A 205 -29.04 -33.82 -1.32
N HIS A 206 -29.12 -32.61 -1.89
CA HIS A 206 -29.86 -32.32 -3.10
C HIS A 206 -29.36 -31.05 -3.79
N TYR A 207 -29.94 -30.72 -4.94
CA TYR A 207 -29.69 -29.47 -5.65
C TYR A 207 -30.94 -28.59 -5.66
N GLU A 208 -30.77 -27.31 -5.36
CA GLU A 208 -31.80 -26.29 -5.51
C GLU A 208 -31.59 -25.52 -6.80
N THR A 209 -32.67 -25.31 -7.57
CA THR A 209 -32.60 -24.43 -8.74
C THR A 209 -32.71 -22.98 -8.29
N LYS A 210 -31.63 -22.21 -8.48
CA LYS A 210 -31.58 -20.77 -8.20
C LYS A 210 -31.42 -19.99 -9.50
N THR A 211 -31.90 -18.75 -9.50
CA THR A 211 -31.78 -17.83 -10.63
C THR A 211 -30.78 -16.74 -10.26
N ARG A 212 -29.88 -16.40 -11.19
CA ARG A 212 -29.01 -15.23 -11.08
C ARG A 212 -29.15 -14.37 -12.34
N GLU A 213 -29.07 -13.06 -12.16
CA GLU A 213 -28.93 -12.14 -13.27
C GLU A 213 -27.45 -12.12 -13.70
N VAL A 214 -27.21 -12.29 -14.99
CA VAL A 214 -25.90 -12.24 -15.62
C VAL A 214 -25.94 -11.12 -16.65
N CYS A 215 -24.96 -10.23 -16.59
CA CYS A 215 -24.83 -9.10 -17.50
C CYS A 215 -23.58 -9.26 -18.36
N GLU A 216 -23.69 -8.94 -19.64
CA GLU A 216 -22.58 -8.97 -20.60
C GLU A 216 -22.54 -7.66 -21.42
N ASP A 217 -21.33 -7.14 -21.64
CA ASP A 217 -21.13 -5.98 -22.51
C ASP A 217 -21.18 -6.40 -23.98
N LYS A 218 -22.20 -5.94 -24.71
CA LYS A 218 -22.28 -6.14 -26.16
C LYS A 218 -21.87 -4.88 -26.90
N GLN A 219 -20.97 -5.05 -27.87
CA GLN A 219 -20.64 -3.97 -28.78
C GLN A 219 -21.86 -3.64 -29.64
N VAL A 220 -22.42 -2.45 -29.47
CA VAL A 220 -23.62 -1.98 -30.18
C VAL A 220 -23.29 -1.00 -31.30
N GLY A 221 -22.04 -0.55 -31.40
CA GLY A 221 -21.63 0.37 -32.45
C GLY A 221 -20.17 0.77 -32.40
N THR A 222 -19.86 1.80 -33.17
CA THR A 222 -18.55 2.45 -33.21
C THR A 222 -18.79 3.96 -33.27
N GLU A 223 -18.11 4.72 -32.41
CA GLU A 223 -18.15 6.18 -32.39
C GLU A 223 -16.87 6.72 -33.02
N THR A 224 -17.01 7.77 -33.83
CA THR A 224 -15.87 8.53 -34.36
C THR A 224 -15.67 9.78 -33.51
N TYR A 225 -14.43 10.05 -33.11
CA TYR A 225 -14.07 11.20 -32.29
C TYR A 225 -12.71 11.79 -32.71
N THR A 226 -12.47 13.05 -32.36
CA THR A 226 -11.17 13.70 -32.57
C THR A 226 -10.17 13.17 -31.55
N CYS A 227 -9.11 12.49 -31.99
CA CYS A 227 -8.08 11.90 -31.13
C CYS A 227 -6.75 12.65 -31.17
N GLY A 228 -6.63 13.67 -32.01
CA GLY A 228 -5.36 14.37 -32.21
C GLY A 228 -5.43 15.49 -33.23
N LYS A 229 -4.28 16.06 -33.53
CA LYS A 229 -4.08 17.11 -34.54
C LYS A 229 -2.94 16.73 -35.48
N ILE A 230 -3.04 17.12 -36.73
CA ILE A 230 -1.97 16.96 -37.72
C ILE A 230 -1.51 18.35 -38.13
N ASP A 231 -0.27 18.72 -37.80
CA ASP A 231 0.42 19.89 -38.36
C ASP A 231 0.82 19.57 -39.80
N LYS A 232 0.29 20.34 -40.74
CA LYS A 232 0.51 20.12 -42.17
C LYS A 232 1.82 20.73 -42.68
N GLY A 233 2.65 21.33 -41.82
CA GLY A 233 3.93 21.94 -42.20
C GLY A 233 3.77 23.23 -43.05
N ASN A 234 2.54 23.66 -43.33
CA ASN A 234 2.25 24.90 -44.07
C ASN A 234 1.69 26.00 -43.15
N GLY A 235 1.68 25.76 -41.84
CA GLY A 235 1.11 26.64 -40.83
C GLY A 235 -0.38 26.42 -40.57
N PHE A 236 -0.96 25.32 -41.05
CA PHE A 236 -2.32 24.89 -40.72
C PHE A 236 -2.32 23.51 -40.05
N PHE A 237 -3.33 23.28 -39.22
CA PHE A 237 -3.56 22.02 -38.53
C PHE A 237 -4.90 21.43 -38.94
N THR A 238 -5.00 20.10 -38.98
CA THR A 238 -6.28 19.40 -39.18
C THR A 238 -6.55 18.38 -38.07
N ASP A 239 -7.82 18.19 -37.73
CA ASP A 239 -8.23 17.25 -36.69
C ASP A 239 -8.06 15.79 -37.15
N LYS A 240 -7.30 15.00 -36.40
CA LYS A 240 -7.18 13.55 -36.58
C LYS A 240 -8.42 12.87 -35.98
N GLN A 241 -9.12 12.09 -36.78
CA GLN A 241 -10.30 11.33 -36.35
C GLN A 241 -9.92 9.88 -36.10
N CYS A 242 -10.35 9.34 -34.97
CA CYS A 242 -10.21 7.94 -34.61
C CYS A 242 -11.58 7.33 -34.34
N THR A 243 -11.64 6.00 -34.32
CA THR A 243 -12.86 5.25 -34.02
C THR A 243 -12.68 4.40 -32.78
N ARG A 244 -13.68 4.37 -31.89
CA ARG A 244 -13.72 3.47 -30.73
C ARG A 244 -15.03 2.69 -30.67
N PRO A 245 -15.01 1.42 -30.21
CA PRO A 245 -16.24 0.65 -30.03
C PRO A 245 -17.12 1.23 -28.92
N VAL A 246 -18.44 1.16 -29.09
CA VAL A 246 -19.43 1.52 -28.06
C VAL A 246 -20.11 0.26 -27.58
N TYR A 247 -20.10 0.05 -26.26
CA TYR A 247 -20.71 -1.11 -25.60
C TYR A 247 -22.01 -0.73 -24.89
N ARG A 248 -22.92 -1.70 -24.79
CA ARG A 248 -24.12 -1.64 -23.97
C ARG A 248 -24.18 -2.93 -23.15
N GLU A 249 -24.38 -2.77 -21.84
CA GLU A 249 -24.64 -3.88 -20.94
C GLU A 249 -26.04 -4.47 -21.24
N GLU A 250 -26.10 -5.76 -21.50
CA GLU A 250 -27.34 -6.53 -21.61
C GLU A 250 -27.37 -7.58 -20.49
N CYS A 251 -28.44 -7.59 -19.71
CA CYS A 251 -28.63 -8.53 -18.61
C CYS A 251 -29.74 -9.54 -18.94
N HIS A 252 -29.52 -10.81 -18.60
CA HIS A 252 -30.52 -11.85 -18.63
C HIS A 252 -30.45 -12.75 -17.40
N ASN A 253 -31.56 -13.39 -17.08
CA ASN A 253 -31.65 -14.31 -15.96
C ASN A 253 -31.28 -15.73 -16.42
N GLU A 254 -30.36 -16.36 -15.70
CA GLU A 254 -29.97 -17.75 -15.90
C GLU A 254 -30.23 -18.57 -14.64
N THR A 255 -30.70 -19.80 -14.83
CA THR A 255 -30.89 -20.77 -13.74
C THR A 255 -29.66 -21.64 -13.57
N TYR A 256 -29.24 -21.88 -12.34
CA TYR A 256 -28.17 -22.81 -12.00
C TYR A 256 -28.59 -23.75 -10.85
N GLN A 257 -27.92 -24.90 -10.75
CA GLN A 257 -28.12 -25.86 -9.67
C GLN A 257 -27.15 -25.55 -8.53
N ASP A 258 -27.69 -25.22 -7.36
CA ASP A 258 -26.93 -24.93 -6.16
C ASP A 258 -26.97 -26.15 -5.23
N PRO A 259 -25.82 -26.82 -4.94
CA PRO A 259 -25.80 -27.98 -4.08
C PRO A 259 -26.08 -27.61 -2.62
N VAL A 260 -27.00 -28.32 -1.99
CA VAL A 260 -27.29 -28.24 -0.56
C VAL A 260 -26.67 -29.46 0.12
N TYR A 261 -25.91 -29.21 1.19
CA TYR A 261 -25.18 -30.24 1.93
C TYR A 261 -25.91 -30.60 3.22
N ARG A 262 -25.67 -31.82 3.70
CA ARG A 262 -26.03 -32.26 5.04
C ARG A 262 -24.85 -32.97 5.69
N ASP A 263 -24.81 -32.93 7.02
CA ASP A 263 -23.83 -33.65 7.82
C ASP A 263 -24.23 -35.12 7.99
N GLU A 264 -23.38 -36.04 7.54
CA GLU A 264 -23.56 -37.47 7.75
C GLU A 264 -22.59 -37.97 8.85
N PRO A 265 -23.09 -38.50 9.99
CA PRO A 265 -22.23 -38.91 11.09
C PRO A 265 -21.40 -40.14 10.73
N VAL A 266 -20.09 -40.01 10.88
CA VAL A 266 -19.14 -41.12 10.74
C VAL A 266 -18.86 -41.72 12.11
N TYR A 267 -19.28 -42.97 12.30
CA TYR A 267 -19.05 -43.70 13.53
C TYR A 267 -17.69 -44.41 13.50
N GLN A 268 -17.01 -44.41 14.64
CA GLN A 268 -15.80 -45.18 14.86
C GLN A 268 -15.86 -45.82 16.25
N THR A 269 -15.08 -46.88 16.46
CA THR A 269 -14.94 -47.50 17.78
C THR A 269 -14.19 -46.57 18.72
N TRP A 270 -14.85 -46.17 19.80
CA TRP A 270 -14.23 -45.54 20.96
C TRP A 270 -13.87 -46.60 21.98
N TYR A 271 -12.63 -46.59 22.45
CA TYR A 271 -12.12 -47.53 23.43
C TYR A 271 -12.00 -46.86 24.78
N THR A 272 -12.48 -47.51 25.83
CA THR A 272 -12.11 -47.24 27.22
C THR A 272 -11.09 -48.29 27.63
N TYR A 273 -9.94 -47.86 28.15
CA TYR A 273 -8.82 -48.72 28.46
C TYR A 273 -8.12 -48.29 29.75
N GLU A 274 -7.44 -49.23 30.39
CA GLU A 274 -6.51 -48.93 31.48
C GLU A 274 -5.07 -48.89 30.97
N ILE A 275 -4.25 -47.97 31.46
CA ILE A 275 -2.83 -47.86 31.12
C ILE A 275 -2.01 -47.44 32.34
N GLU A 276 -0.80 -47.99 32.47
CA GLU A 276 0.14 -47.60 33.50
C GLU A 276 0.97 -46.39 33.04
N LYS A 277 0.84 -45.27 33.75
CA LYS A 277 1.63 -44.07 33.47
C LYS A 277 2.00 -43.31 34.73
N TRP A 278 2.98 -42.43 34.56
CA TRP A 278 3.38 -41.49 35.61
C TRP A 278 2.35 -40.40 35.73
N VAL A 279 1.71 -40.33 36.89
CA VAL A 279 0.74 -39.30 37.22
C VAL A 279 1.23 -38.51 38.41
N LEU A 280 0.93 -37.21 38.44
CA LEU A 280 1.24 -36.37 39.58
C LEU A 280 0.58 -36.95 40.84
N ASP A 281 1.38 -37.23 41.87
CA ASP A 281 0.90 -37.72 43.16
C ASP A 281 0.90 -36.61 44.20
N ARG A 282 2.04 -35.96 44.39
CA ARG A 282 2.21 -34.84 45.33
C ARG A 282 3.26 -33.85 44.84
N THR A 283 3.30 -32.70 45.48
CA THR A 283 4.30 -31.67 45.23
C THR A 283 4.98 -31.31 46.54
N GLU A 284 6.28 -31.52 46.61
CA GLU A 284 7.10 -31.06 47.74
C GLU A 284 7.53 -29.62 47.48
N LYS A 285 7.45 -28.78 48.51
CA LYS A 285 7.72 -27.35 48.41
C LYS A 285 8.64 -26.91 49.55
N ALA A 286 9.68 -26.17 49.19
CA ALA A 286 10.45 -25.38 50.13
C ALA A 286 10.35 -23.90 49.75
N SER A 287 10.26 -23.04 50.75
CA SER A 287 10.21 -21.59 50.57
C SER A 287 10.87 -20.89 51.75
N GLY A 288 11.48 -19.73 51.51
CA GLY A 288 12.12 -18.93 52.54
C GLY A 288 12.16 -17.46 52.18
N GLN A 289 12.51 -16.62 53.17
CA GLN A 289 12.67 -15.17 53.02
C GLN A 289 14.14 -14.73 53.19
N ASP A 290 15.06 -15.62 52.86
CA ASP A 290 16.52 -15.46 53.01
C ASP A 290 17.23 -15.91 51.73
N HIS A 291 18.56 -15.72 51.65
CA HIS A 291 19.35 -16.19 50.51
C HIS A 291 19.69 -17.69 50.56
N ASN A 292 19.18 -18.45 51.53
CA ASN A 292 19.51 -19.85 51.73
C ASN A 292 18.52 -20.77 50.98
N ALA A 293 18.41 -20.56 49.66
CA ALA A 293 17.54 -21.34 48.81
C ALA A 293 18.01 -22.81 48.70
N HIS A 294 17.16 -23.73 49.14
CA HIS A 294 17.42 -25.15 49.11
C HIS A 294 16.23 -25.89 48.49
N TRP A 295 16.48 -27.09 47.98
CA TRP A 295 15.40 -27.96 47.52
C TRP A 295 14.74 -28.63 48.74
N PRO A 296 13.41 -28.85 48.73
CA PRO A 296 12.75 -29.61 49.79
C PRO A 296 13.33 -31.01 49.86
N GLU A 297 13.47 -31.54 51.08
CA GLU A 297 13.79 -32.95 51.26
C GLU A 297 12.58 -33.80 50.88
N TYR A 298 12.85 -34.96 50.26
CA TYR A 298 11.81 -35.89 49.86
C TYR A 298 12.29 -37.32 50.00
N THR A 299 11.32 -38.24 50.11
CA THR A 299 11.56 -39.68 50.01
C THR A 299 10.67 -40.22 48.90
N LEU A 300 11.20 -41.17 48.13
CA LEU A 300 10.48 -41.82 47.03
C LEU A 300 10.14 -43.24 47.44
N ALA A 301 8.90 -43.65 47.18
CA ALA A 301 8.53 -45.06 47.14
C ALA A 301 9.07 -45.75 45.87
N GLU A 302 8.98 -47.08 45.82
CA GLU A 302 9.47 -47.89 44.69
C GLU A 302 8.83 -47.52 43.35
N ASN A 303 7.57 -47.09 43.36
CA ASN A 303 6.81 -46.69 42.18
C ASN A 303 6.70 -45.17 42.02
N GLU A 304 7.61 -44.39 42.60
CA GLU A 304 7.63 -42.93 42.50
C GLU A 304 8.85 -42.41 41.75
N ARG A 305 8.70 -41.26 41.09
CA ARG A 305 9.82 -40.53 40.47
C ARG A 305 9.66 -39.02 40.67
N VAL A 306 10.78 -38.32 40.52
CA VAL A 306 10.79 -36.86 40.46
C VAL A 306 10.42 -36.40 39.06
N GLY A 307 9.40 -35.54 38.97
CA GLY A 307 9.03 -34.83 37.75
C GLY A 307 9.90 -33.59 37.51
N GLN A 308 9.45 -32.71 36.63
CA GLN A 308 10.17 -31.49 36.29
C GLN A 308 10.17 -30.50 37.48
N ARG A 309 11.35 -30.12 37.95
CA ARG A 309 11.51 -29.16 39.04
C ARG A 309 11.18 -27.74 38.58
N THR A 310 10.61 -26.95 39.49
CA THR A 310 10.28 -25.55 39.24
C THR A 310 10.85 -24.69 40.36
N GLU A 311 11.35 -23.51 40.01
CA GLU A 311 11.91 -22.56 40.96
C GLU A 311 11.46 -21.13 40.62
N LYS A 312 11.27 -20.34 41.67
CA LYS A 312 10.84 -18.94 41.59
C LYS A 312 11.58 -18.15 42.66
N TYR A 313 12.22 -17.07 42.26
CA TYR A 313 12.94 -16.16 43.16
C TYR A 313 12.38 -14.78 43.01
N GLU A 314 12.01 -14.15 44.12
CA GLU A 314 11.40 -12.84 44.18
C GLU A 314 12.24 -11.90 45.04
N VAL A 315 12.29 -10.64 44.65
CA VAL A 315 12.86 -9.55 45.47
C VAL A 315 11.76 -8.53 45.72
N HIS A 316 11.61 -8.15 46.98
CA HIS A 316 10.64 -7.15 47.42
C HIS A 316 11.31 -5.80 47.58
N PHE A 317 10.84 -4.81 46.84
CA PHE A 317 11.35 -3.46 46.87
C PHE A 317 10.34 -2.49 47.48
N VAL A 318 10.84 -1.38 48.01
CA VAL A 318 10.04 -0.21 48.38
C VAL A 318 10.68 1.05 47.80
N ASP A 319 9.86 1.96 47.29
CA ASP A 319 10.33 3.28 46.88
C ASP A 319 10.33 4.29 48.05
N GLN A 320 10.70 5.54 47.77
CA GLN A 320 10.71 6.62 48.75
C GLN A 320 9.31 7.04 49.21
N GLU A 321 8.26 6.72 48.45
CA GLU A 321 6.87 7.05 48.74
C GLU A 321 6.14 5.93 49.51
N GLY A 322 6.80 4.78 49.71
CA GLY A 322 6.28 3.61 50.42
C GLY A 322 5.54 2.60 49.54
N GLN A 323 5.56 2.78 48.22
CA GLN A 323 5.00 1.83 47.25
C GLN A 323 5.87 0.58 47.19
N ARG A 324 5.23 -0.59 47.16
CA ARG A 324 5.91 -1.90 47.16
C ARG A 324 5.90 -2.51 45.76
N TYR A 325 7.03 -3.12 45.40
CA TYR A 325 7.22 -3.84 44.15
C TYR A 325 7.73 -5.25 44.43
N THR A 326 7.38 -6.22 43.60
CA THR A 326 7.86 -7.61 43.71
C THR A 326 8.22 -8.11 42.33
N GLU A 327 9.50 -8.36 42.12
CA GLU A 327 10.03 -8.76 40.82
C GLU A 327 10.69 -10.12 40.91
N ALA A 328 10.48 -10.94 39.87
CA ALA A 328 11.02 -12.28 39.80
C ALA A 328 12.32 -12.31 38.97
N PHE A 329 13.35 -13.00 39.48
CA PHE A 329 14.66 -13.08 38.85
C PHE A 329 15.14 -14.52 38.74
N ASP A 330 16.16 -14.74 37.91
CA ASP A 330 16.95 -15.97 37.97
C ASP A 330 17.75 -16.04 39.29
N TYR A 331 18.22 -17.24 39.63
CA TYR A 331 18.92 -17.49 40.88
C TYR A 331 20.19 -16.65 41.03
N GLU A 332 20.99 -16.54 39.97
CA GLU A 332 22.30 -15.86 40.02
C GLU A 332 22.12 -14.36 40.31
N ARG A 333 21.17 -13.72 39.62
CA ARG A 333 20.84 -12.31 39.81
C ARG A 333 20.18 -12.08 41.17
N TRP A 334 19.26 -12.95 41.58
CA TRP A 334 18.60 -12.86 42.88
C TRP A 334 19.59 -12.86 44.06
N GLN A 335 20.65 -13.68 44.00
CA GLN A 335 21.68 -13.74 45.06
C GLN A 335 22.48 -12.44 45.24
N THR A 336 22.48 -11.55 44.23
CA THR A 336 23.23 -10.29 44.30
C THR A 336 22.51 -9.22 45.13
N TYR A 337 21.19 -9.33 45.30
CA TYR A 337 20.41 -8.33 46.02
C TYR A 337 20.64 -8.45 47.53
N GLN A 338 21.08 -7.38 48.17
CA GLN A 338 21.27 -7.32 49.63
C GLN A 338 20.17 -6.51 50.27
N ALA A 339 19.76 -6.89 51.48
CA ALA A 339 18.85 -6.09 52.30
C ALA A 339 19.40 -4.66 52.45
N GLU A 340 18.50 -3.67 52.31
CA GLU A 340 18.81 -2.24 52.30
C GLU A 340 19.67 -1.75 51.12
N GLY A 341 19.98 -2.61 50.15
CA GLY A 341 20.63 -2.22 48.90
C GLY A 341 19.74 -1.30 48.07
N ARG A 342 20.35 -0.29 47.43
CA ARG A 342 19.67 0.70 46.58
C ARG A 342 19.89 0.36 45.11
N TYR A 343 18.80 0.41 44.35
CA TYR A 343 18.77 0.06 42.94
C TYR A 343 17.99 1.12 42.18
N LEU A 344 18.38 1.36 40.93
CA LEU A 344 17.63 2.21 40.02
C LEU A 344 16.70 1.32 39.20
N ALA A 345 15.41 1.60 39.26
CA ALA A 345 14.40 0.89 38.48
C ALA A 345 13.74 1.82 37.47
N TYR A 346 13.44 1.28 36.30
CA TYR A 346 12.69 1.94 35.26
C TYR A 346 11.24 1.44 35.32
N VAL A 347 10.33 2.30 35.77
CA VAL A 347 8.91 1.95 35.93
C VAL A 347 8.12 2.55 34.79
N ASP A 348 7.21 1.78 34.18
CA ASP A 348 6.35 2.26 33.12
C ASP A 348 5.16 3.09 33.65
N PHE A 349 4.34 3.62 32.74
CA PHE A 349 3.16 4.40 33.12
C PHE A 349 2.12 3.61 33.95
N PHE A 350 2.11 2.27 33.85
CA PHE A 350 1.19 1.41 34.58
C PHE A 350 1.71 1.00 35.97
N GLY A 351 2.94 1.39 36.31
CA GLY A 351 3.57 1.06 37.58
C GLY A 351 4.29 -0.29 37.58
N GLU A 352 4.49 -0.90 36.41
CA GLU A 352 5.26 -2.14 36.26
C GLU A 352 6.75 -1.83 36.10
N VAL A 353 7.60 -2.62 36.76
CA VAL A 353 9.05 -2.47 36.65
C VAL A 353 9.52 -3.12 35.36
N THR A 354 10.13 -2.33 34.48
CA THR A 354 10.64 -2.79 33.18
C THR A 354 12.10 -3.22 33.23
N GLU A 355 12.92 -2.57 34.07
CA GLU A 355 14.35 -2.85 34.22
C GLU A 355 14.85 -2.40 35.59
N ILE A 356 15.84 -3.10 36.15
CA ILE A 356 16.48 -2.77 37.45
C ILE A 356 18.00 -2.87 37.33
N GLU A 357 18.70 -1.78 37.61
CA GLU A 357 20.16 -1.68 37.61
C GLU A 357 20.73 -1.42 39.01
N PRO A 358 21.98 -1.82 39.30
CA PRO A 358 22.67 -1.44 40.53
C PRO A 358 22.72 0.09 40.67
N GLY A 359 22.24 0.63 41.80
CA GLY A 359 22.36 2.05 42.11
C GLY A 359 23.82 2.40 42.43
N GLY A 360 24.33 3.46 41.81
CA GLY A 360 25.70 3.97 42.04
C GLY A 360 25.92 4.61 43.42
#